data_AF-A0A832N640-F1
#
_entry.id   AF-A0A832N640-F1
#
_cell.length_a   1.000
_cell.length_b   1.000
_cell.length_c   1.000
_cell.angle_alpha   90.00
_cell.angle_beta   90.00
_cell.angle_gamma   90.00
#
_symmetry.space_group_name_H-M   'P 1'
#
loop_
_entity.id
_entity.type
_entity.pdbx_description
1 polymer ?
#
loop_
_entity_poly.entity_id
_entity_poly.type
_entity_poly.pdbx_seq_one_letter_code
_entity_poly.pdbx_strand_id
1 'polypeptide(L)'
;MSMRWRQKSARVAKVAIMLALLAGCSNDDNTDLQAYIDEVKASAKGRITPLPEFVPVSSFTYSADGYGDPFMSWETKALLDAKDRKQTDDNGGLQPDLGRRREALEAFPLDTLRMV
;
A
#
# COMPACT_ATOMS: atom_id res chain seq x y z
N MET A 1 -82.09 29.14 -12.55
CA MET A 1 -80.86 29.13 -13.39
C MET A 1 -79.66 29.89 -12.80
N SER A 2 -79.83 30.74 -11.78
CA SER A 2 -78.77 31.59 -11.19
C SER A 2 -77.82 30.86 -10.21
N MET A 3 -78.27 29.80 -9.56
CA MET A 3 -77.52 29.10 -8.51
C MET A 3 -76.35 28.27 -9.06
N ARG A 4 -76.52 27.67 -10.25
CA ARG A 4 -75.46 26.91 -10.96
C ARG A 4 -74.38 27.83 -11.52
N TRP A 5 -74.71 29.08 -11.84
CA TRP A 5 -73.72 30.06 -12.32
C TRP A 5 -72.85 30.54 -11.16
N ARG A 6 -73.46 30.95 -10.03
CA ARG A 6 -72.74 31.32 -8.79
C ARG A 6 -71.81 30.23 -8.28
N GLN A 7 -72.22 28.95 -8.34
CA GLN A 7 -71.36 27.84 -7.93
C GLN A 7 -70.19 27.59 -8.90
N LYS A 8 -70.38 27.79 -10.20
CA LYS A 8 -69.30 27.68 -11.18
C LYS A 8 -68.28 28.80 -11.00
N SER A 9 -68.72 30.05 -10.80
CA SER A 9 -67.80 31.18 -10.54
C SER A 9 -67.03 30.99 -9.24
N ALA A 10 -67.68 30.48 -8.19
CA ALA A 10 -67.02 30.19 -6.91
C ALA A 10 -65.98 29.06 -7.04
N ARG A 11 -66.24 28.03 -7.85
CA ARG A 11 -65.25 26.96 -8.12
C ARG A 11 -64.06 27.48 -8.91
N VAL A 12 -64.29 28.30 -9.94
CA VAL A 12 -63.23 28.92 -10.73
C VAL A 12 -62.36 29.84 -9.87
N ALA A 13 -62.97 30.65 -8.99
CA ALA A 13 -62.23 31.52 -8.07
C ALA A 13 -61.34 30.71 -7.11
N LYS A 14 -61.84 29.60 -6.55
CA LYS A 14 -61.04 28.72 -5.67
C LYS A 14 -59.85 28.10 -6.41
N VAL A 15 -60.04 27.64 -7.64
CA VAL A 15 -58.94 27.08 -8.46
C VAL A 15 -57.91 28.16 -8.79
N ALA A 16 -58.34 29.37 -9.14
CA ALA A 16 -57.44 30.49 -9.41
C ALA A 16 -56.59 30.88 -8.18
N ILE A 17 -57.19 30.89 -6.98
CA ILE A 17 -56.47 31.15 -5.72
C ILE A 17 -55.45 30.06 -5.43
N MET A 18 -55.81 28.78 -5.65
CA MET A 18 -54.88 27.65 -5.50
C MET A 18 -53.69 27.77 -6.46
N LEU A 19 -53.91 28.16 -7.72
CA LEU A 19 -52.83 28.37 -8.69
C LEU A 19 -51.93 29.56 -8.33
N ALA A 20 -52.51 30.65 -7.79
CA ALA A 20 -51.73 31.80 -7.33
C ALA A 20 -50.82 31.46 -6.14
N LEU A 21 -51.27 30.57 -5.23
CA LEU A 21 -50.45 30.10 -4.11
C LEU A 21 -49.27 29.21 -4.56
N LEU A 22 -49.39 28.52 -5.69
CA LEU A 22 -48.29 27.72 -6.26
C LEU A 22 -47.21 28.59 -6.96
N ALA A 23 -47.52 29.84 -7.31
CA ALA A 23 -46.58 30.73 -8.01
C ALA A 23 -45.40 31.20 -7.14
N GLY A 24 -45.48 31.05 -5.81
CA GLY A 24 -44.38 31.39 -4.89
C GLY A 24 -43.20 30.40 -4.90
N CYS A 25 -43.35 29.21 -5.50
CA CYS A 25 -42.29 28.21 -5.57
C CYS A 25 -41.39 28.36 -6.81
N SER A 26 -41.57 29.43 -7.59
CA SER A 26 -40.86 29.69 -8.85
C SER A 26 -39.79 30.79 -8.73
N ASN A 27 -39.47 31.23 -7.51
CA ASN A 27 -38.57 32.36 -7.33
C ASN A 27 -37.12 31.89 -7.54
N ASP A 28 -36.55 32.22 -8.69
CA ASP A 28 -35.18 31.92 -9.10
C ASP A 28 -34.18 32.93 -8.51
N ASP A 29 -34.34 33.25 -7.21
CA ASP A 29 -33.49 34.18 -6.47
C ASP A 29 -32.16 33.53 -6.08
N ASN A 30 -31.52 32.87 -7.05
CA ASN A 30 -30.16 32.33 -6.92
C ASN A 30 -29.12 33.31 -7.45
N THR A 31 -29.50 34.54 -7.77
CA THR A 31 -28.63 35.57 -8.35
C THR A 31 -27.44 35.89 -7.44
N ASP A 32 -27.65 35.94 -6.12
CA ASP A 32 -26.60 36.12 -5.11
C ASP A 32 -25.63 34.93 -5.08
N LEU A 33 -26.17 33.70 -5.10
CA LEU A 33 -25.36 32.48 -5.11
C LEU A 33 -24.53 32.37 -6.39
N GLN A 34 -25.11 32.72 -7.54
CA GLN A 34 -24.43 32.75 -8.83
C GLN A 34 -23.32 33.81 -8.83
N ALA A 35 -23.58 35.01 -8.31
CA ALA A 35 -22.59 36.07 -8.18
C ALA A 35 -21.40 35.64 -7.28
N TYR A 36 -21.67 35.00 -6.15
CA TYR A 36 -20.63 34.47 -5.27
C TYR A 36 -19.80 33.36 -5.94
N ILE A 37 -20.44 32.45 -6.68
CA ILE A 37 -19.74 31.41 -7.44
C ILE A 37 -18.79 32.03 -8.46
N ASP A 38 -19.24 33.06 -9.18
CA ASP A 38 -18.42 33.73 -10.20
C ASP A 38 -17.28 34.53 -9.58
N GLU A 39 -17.48 35.17 -8.42
CA GLU A 39 -16.43 35.79 -7.64
C GLU A 39 -15.36 34.77 -7.21
N VAL A 40 -15.77 33.63 -6.66
CA VAL A 40 -14.85 32.57 -6.22
C VAL A 40 -14.09 31.95 -7.39
N LYS A 41 -14.73 31.79 -8.55
CA LYS A 41 -14.07 31.32 -9.78
C LYS A 41 -13.10 32.34 -10.35
N ALA A 42 -13.42 33.63 -10.27
CA ALA A 42 -12.56 34.73 -10.70
C ALA A 42 -11.37 34.94 -9.77
N SER A 43 -11.50 34.55 -8.50
CA SER A 43 -10.38 34.49 -7.55
C SER A 43 -9.33 33.52 -8.07
N ALA A 44 -8.22 34.07 -8.55
CA ALA A 44 -7.13 33.30 -9.14
C ALA A 44 -6.59 32.31 -8.10
N LYS A 45 -6.84 31.01 -8.33
CA LYS A 45 -6.15 29.94 -7.59
C LYS A 45 -4.65 30.20 -7.74
N GLY A 46 -3.97 30.49 -6.63
CA GLY A 46 -2.53 30.68 -6.61
C GLY A 46 -1.81 29.48 -7.26
N ARG A 47 -0.55 29.66 -7.64
CA ARG A 47 0.23 28.63 -8.35
C ARG A 47 0.21 27.30 -7.58
N ILE A 48 -0.64 26.37 -8.02
CA ILE A 48 -0.72 25.01 -7.49
C ILE A 48 0.58 24.32 -7.88
N THR A 49 1.27 23.72 -6.91
CA THR A 49 2.44 22.89 -7.22
C THR A 49 1.99 21.75 -8.12
N PRO A 50 2.66 21.52 -9.27
CA PRO A 50 2.31 20.41 -10.13
C PRO A 50 2.38 19.10 -9.34
N LEU A 51 1.60 18.11 -9.79
CA LEU A 51 1.70 16.76 -9.23
C LEU A 51 3.16 16.28 -9.36
N PRO A 52 3.71 15.61 -8.33
CA PRO A 52 5.04 15.05 -8.42
C PRO A 52 5.11 14.07 -9.60
N GLU A 53 6.25 14.06 -10.28
CA GLU A 53 6.48 13.12 -11.38
C GLU A 53 6.57 11.69 -10.84
N PHE A 54 5.98 10.75 -11.58
CA PHE A 54 6.06 9.34 -11.25
C PHE A 54 7.49 8.84 -11.51
N VAL A 55 8.19 8.43 -10.45
CA VAL A 55 9.52 7.84 -10.57
C VAL A 55 9.37 6.37 -10.96
N PRO A 56 9.81 5.93 -12.15
CA PRO A 56 9.74 4.53 -12.54
C PRO A 56 10.63 3.68 -11.63
N VAL A 57 10.11 2.55 -11.17
CA VAL A 57 10.89 1.57 -10.40
C VAL A 57 11.94 0.97 -11.34
N SER A 58 13.23 1.12 -10.99
CA SER A 58 14.30 0.48 -11.74
C SER A 58 14.19 -1.04 -11.64
N SER A 59 14.13 -1.75 -12.76
CA SER A 59 14.26 -3.20 -12.77
C SER A 59 15.65 -3.59 -12.29
N PHE A 60 15.72 -4.40 -11.22
CA PHE A 60 16.97 -5.02 -10.80
C PHE A 60 17.07 -6.42 -11.41
N THR A 61 18.18 -6.70 -12.09
CA THR A 61 18.48 -8.04 -12.59
C THR A 61 19.34 -8.76 -11.56
N TYR A 62 18.83 -9.86 -11.02
CA TYR A 62 19.58 -10.70 -10.09
C TYR A 62 20.56 -11.60 -10.85
N SER A 63 21.86 -11.28 -10.77
CA SER A 63 22.94 -12.10 -11.33
C SER A 63 23.44 -13.09 -10.28
N ALA A 64 22.97 -14.34 -10.35
CA ALA A 64 23.38 -15.43 -9.47
C ALA A 64 24.59 -16.23 -10.00
N ASP A 65 25.14 -15.82 -11.15
CA ASP A 65 26.20 -16.56 -11.83
C ASP A 65 27.46 -16.60 -10.97
N GLY A 66 27.93 -17.82 -10.65
CA GLY A 66 29.13 -18.05 -9.83
C GLY A 66 28.89 -18.11 -8.32
N TYR A 67 27.67 -17.86 -7.83
CA TYR A 67 27.32 -18.11 -6.43
C TYR A 67 26.86 -19.55 -6.24
N GLY A 68 27.32 -20.18 -5.15
CA GLY A 68 26.81 -21.49 -4.74
C GLY A 68 25.31 -21.42 -4.43
N ASP A 69 24.61 -22.52 -4.68
CA ASP A 69 23.17 -22.61 -4.44
C ASP A 69 22.86 -22.31 -2.94
N PRO A 70 22.11 -21.21 -2.66
CA PRO A 70 21.82 -20.78 -1.30
C PRO A 70 20.81 -21.69 -0.58
N PHE A 71 20.16 -22.63 -1.28
CA PHE A 71 19.15 -23.53 -0.73
C PHE A 71 19.65 -24.98 -0.59
N MET A 72 20.94 -25.24 -0.80
CA MET A 72 21.50 -26.57 -0.54
C MET A 72 21.42 -26.93 0.94
N SER A 73 20.99 -28.16 1.20
CA SER A 73 20.98 -28.70 2.56
C SER A 73 22.40 -28.88 3.08
N TRP A 74 22.55 -28.91 4.40
CA TRP A 74 23.86 -29.12 5.03
C TRP A 74 24.47 -30.47 4.62
N GLU A 75 23.63 -31.50 4.40
CA GLU A 75 24.05 -32.84 3.97
C GLU A 75 24.63 -32.82 2.56
N THR A 76 23.96 -32.15 1.62
CA THR A 76 24.44 -32.06 0.24
C THR A 76 25.74 -31.28 0.16
N LYS A 77 25.85 -30.18 0.93
CA LYS A 77 27.09 -29.40 1.03
C LYS A 77 28.26 -30.22 1.58
N ALA A 78 28.03 -31.01 2.63
CA ALA A 78 29.06 -31.89 3.19
C ALA A 78 29.52 -32.98 2.20
N LEU A 79 28.60 -33.51 1.39
CA LEU A 79 28.93 -34.51 0.36
C LEU A 79 29.75 -33.93 -0.80
N LEU A 80 29.43 -32.71 -1.25
CA LEU A 80 30.20 -31.99 -2.28
C LEU A 80 31.62 -31.70 -1.80
N ASP A 81 31.75 -31.13 -0.59
CA ASP A 81 33.03 -30.88 0.06
C ASP A 81 33.86 -32.16 0.24
N ALA A 82 33.24 -33.27 0.64
CA ALA A 82 33.93 -34.55 0.80
C ALA A 82 34.41 -35.13 -0.53
N LYS A 83 33.72 -34.84 -1.62
CA LYS A 83 34.11 -35.27 -2.98
C LYS A 83 35.34 -34.50 -3.47
N ASP A 84 35.43 -33.21 -3.16
CA ASP A 84 36.59 -32.37 -3.47
C ASP A 84 37.80 -32.71 -2.59
N ARG A 85 37.58 -33.13 -1.34
CA ARG A 85 38.65 -33.53 -0.39
C ARG A 85 39.24 -34.93 -0.64
N LYS A 86 38.55 -35.80 -1.38
CA LYS A 86 39.06 -37.15 -1.72
C LYS A 86 40.30 -37.16 -2.61
N GLN A 87 40.76 -36.00 -3.07
CA GLN A 87 41.99 -35.87 -3.85
C GLN A 87 43.24 -35.58 -3.00
N THR A 88 43.10 -35.41 -1.68
CA THR A 88 44.23 -35.15 -0.76
C THR A 88 44.32 -36.17 0.36
N ASP A 89 44.16 -37.46 0.05
CA ASP A 89 44.56 -38.54 0.96
C ASP A 89 46.03 -38.90 0.70
N ASP A 90 46.93 -38.00 1.11
CA ASP A 90 48.31 -38.35 1.46
C ASP A 90 48.65 -37.67 2.79
N ASN A 91 48.24 -38.34 3.87
CA ASN A 91 48.81 -38.23 5.23
C ASN A 91 48.78 -36.87 5.97
N GLY A 92 47.84 -35.98 5.68
CA GLY A 92 47.80 -34.62 6.25
C GLY A 92 46.42 -34.10 6.64
N GLY A 93 45.63 -34.86 7.41
CA GLY A 93 44.37 -34.36 7.97
C GLY A 93 44.58 -33.11 8.86
N LEU A 94 43.57 -32.25 8.97
CA LEU A 94 43.57 -31.10 9.88
C LEU A 94 43.89 -31.58 11.32
N GLN A 95 45.07 -31.25 11.80
CA GLN A 95 45.50 -31.57 13.16
C GLN A 95 45.14 -30.42 14.12
N PRO A 96 44.83 -30.74 15.39
CA PRO A 96 44.56 -29.72 16.39
C PRO A 96 45.82 -28.87 16.63
N ASP A 97 45.64 -27.55 16.67
CA ASP A 97 46.71 -26.61 17.03
C ASP A 97 47.03 -26.74 18.53
N LEU A 98 48.17 -27.37 18.83
CA LEU A 98 48.66 -27.57 20.19
C LEU A 98 49.37 -26.33 20.77
N GLY A 99 49.62 -25.30 19.96
CA GLY A 99 50.25 -24.05 20.39
C GLY A 99 49.27 -23.01 20.97
N ARG A 100 47.97 -23.20 20.73
CA ARG A 100 46.91 -22.33 21.27
C ARG A 100 46.74 -22.51 22.78
N ARG A 101 46.39 -21.43 23.50
CA ARG A 101 45.95 -21.52 24.90
C ARG A 101 44.69 -22.39 25.02
N ARG A 102 44.69 -23.29 26.00
CA ARG A 102 43.53 -24.15 26.32
C ARG A 102 42.44 -23.35 27.03
N GLU A 103 41.19 -23.59 26.64
CA GLU A 103 40.01 -23.03 27.30
C GLU A 103 39.58 -23.88 28.51
N ALA A 104 38.79 -23.30 29.42
CA ALA A 104 38.42 -23.96 30.68
C ALA A 104 37.67 -25.29 30.49
N LEU A 105 36.87 -25.43 29.42
CA LEU A 105 36.10 -26.65 29.13
C LEU A 105 36.95 -27.77 28.53
N GLU A 106 38.19 -27.50 28.10
CA GLU A 106 39.12 -28.54 27.62
C GLU A 106 39.74 -29.36 28.77
N ALA A 107 39.51 -28.96 30.01
CA ALA A 107 39.89 -29.74 31.20
C ALA A 107 38.95 -30.94 31.44
N PHE A 108 37.80 -30.98 30.77
CA PHE A 108 36.79 -32.01 30.96
C PHE A 108 36.59 -32.81 29.66
N PRO A 109 36.44 -34.14 29.74
CA PRO A 109 36.11 -34.95 28.56
C PRO A 109 34.68 -34.65 28.10
N LEU A 110 34.45 -34.72 26.78
CA LEU A 110 33.17 -34.34 26.17
C LEU A 110 31.97 -35.13 26.72
N ASP A 111 32.17 -36.39 27.10
CA ASP A 111 31.14 -37.27 27.66
C ASP A 111 30.57 -36.77 29.01
N THR A 112 31.27 -35.85 29.68
CA THR A 112 30.81 -35.24 30.94
C THR A 112 30.01 -33.95 30.73
N LEU A 113 29.99 -33.41 29.51
CA LEU A 113 29.26 -32.20 29.17
C LEU A 113 27.83 -32.53 28.75
N ARG A 114 26.85 -31.80 29.29
CA ARG A 114 25.43 -31.92 28.92
C ARG A 114 24.96 -30.66 28.21
N MET A 115 24.30 -30.83 27.06
CA MET A 115 23.58 -29.75 26.38
C MET A 115 22.35 -29.37 27.23
N VAL A 116 22.22 -28.09 27.59
CA VAL A 116 21.11 -27.55 28.39
C VAL A 116 20.15 -26.80 27.49
#